data_AF-A0A9W6WK29-F1
#
_entry.id   AF-A0A9W6WK29-F1
#
_cell.length_a   1.000
_cell.length_b   1.000
_cell.length_c   1.000
_cell.angle_alpha   90.00
_cell.angle_beta   90.00
_cell.angle_gamma   90.00
#
_symmetry.space_group_name_H-M   'P 1'
#
loop_
_entity.id
_entity.type
_entity.pdbx_description
1 polymer ?
#
loop_
_entity_poly.entity_id
_entity_poly.type
_entity_poly.pdbx_seq_one_letter_code
_entity_poly.pdbx_strand_id
1 'polypeptide(L)'
;MAKGKNKDKSDRVSSKPQKTSGYSSSKGHGRGRQEQRHTTGKITSFPAKMAMWDFNHCDPKRCSGKKLERLGLIKNLRIGQKYQGVVVSPNGKSVVCPDDREVVEKNGAAVVECSWARLDEIPFNKIGGRNERLLPYLVAANPVNYGRPMRLNCVEALAACFAIVGHDDWARELLKNFSWGLTFLDINEELLKI
;
A
#
# COMPACT_ATOMS: atom_id res chain seq x y z
N MET A 1 -1.72 -30.87 62.00
CA MET A 1 -1.52 -32.30 61.68
C MET A 1 -1.54 -32.42 60.15
N ALA A 2 -0.40 -32.35 59.46
CA ALA A 2 0.60 -33.40 59.22
C ALA A 2 0.07 -34.59 58.39
N LYS A 3 0.42 -34.64 57.09
CA LYS A 3 1.39 -35.60 56.51
C LYS A 3 1.16 -35.74 55.00
N GLY A 4 2.20 -35.40 54.22
CA GLY A 4 2.39 -35.98 52.89
C GLY A 4 2.90 -37.41 52.98
N LYS A 5 2.87 -38.11 51.84
CA LYS A 5 3.76 -39.25 51.55
C LYS A 5 4.11 -39.26 50.07
N ASN A 6 5.38 -39.60 49.85
CA ASN A 6 6.16 -39.59 48.63
C ASN A 6 6.58 -41.04 48.32
N LYS A 7 7.27 -41.25 47.18
CA LYS A 7 8.20 -42.36 46.82
C LYS A 7 7.60 -43.69 46.30
N ASP A 8 8.21 -44.46 45.38
CA ASP A 8 9.47 -44.39 44.58
C ASP A 8 9.47 -45.57 43.57
N LYS A 9 10.23 -45.46 42.44
CA LYS A 9 11.12 -46.47 41.76
C LYS A 9 10.55 -47.85 41.27
N SER A 10 11.08 -48.55 40.25
CA SER A 10 12.25 -48.46 39.35
C SER A 10 12.27 -49.64 38.34
N ASP A 11 12.99 -49.46 37.21
CA ASP A 11 13.79 -50.40 36.38
C ASP A 11 13.17 -51.60 35.63
N ARG A 12 13.44 -51.70 34.29
CA ARG A 12 14.49 -52.58 33.72
C ARG A 12 14.59 -52.54 32.16
N VAL A 13 15.74 -53.02 31.69
CA VAL A 13 16.48 -52.78 30.43
C VAL A 13 16.25 -53.86 29.35
N SER A 14 16.59 -53.52 28.08
CA SER A 14 17.20 -54.36 26.99
C SER A 14 16.31 -54.49 25.73
N SER A 15 16.75 -54.47 24.47
CA SER A 15 18.07 -54.66 23.81
C SER A 15 18.02 -54.20 22.32
N LYS A 16 19.20 -53.90 21.75
CA LYS A 16 19.54 -53.51 20.35
C LYS A 16 19.43 -54.69 19.34
N PRO A 17 19.39 -54.50 17.98
CA PRO A 17 20.60 -54.20 17.17
C PRO A 17 20.45 -53.38 15.87
N GLN A 18 21.62 -53.01 15.32
CA GLN A 18 21.94 -52.15 14.16
C GLN A 18 21.68 -52.77 12.76
N LYS A 19 21.49 -51.94 11.71
CA LYS A 19 22.06 -52.01 10.32
C LYS A 19 21.90 -50.61 9.66
N THR A 20 22.96 -49.85 9.36
CA THR A 20 23.78 -49.75 8.11
C THR A 20 23.06 -49.43 6.79
N SER A 21 23.73 -48.58 5.99
CA SER A 21 23.62 -48.36 4.53
C SER A 21 22.74 -47.21 4.02
N GLY A 22 23.34 -46.36 3.16
CA GLY A 22 22.59 -45.77 2.04
C GLY A 22 22.87 -44.31 1.71
N TYR A 23 24.09 -43.98 1.26
CA TYR A 23 24.30 -42.77 0.46
C TYR A 23 23.54 -42.93 -0.87
N SER A 24 22.53 -42.09 -1.12
CA SER A 24 21.96 -41.95 -2.46
C SER A 24 21.79 -40.48 -2.82
N SER A 25 22.59 -40.09 -3.80
CA SER A 25 22.50 -38.84 -4.54
C SER A 25 21.26 -38.88 -5.41
N SER A 26 20.36 -37.91 -5.23
CA SER A 26 19.28 -37.65 -6.18
C SER A 26 19.35 -36.20 -6.62
N LYS A 27 19.78 -36.02 -7.88
CA LYS A 27 19.77 -34.77 -8.63
C LYS A 27 18.31 -34.36 -8.88
N GLY A 28 17.85 -33.36 -8.14
CA GLY A 28 16.64 -32.61 -8.47
C GLY A 28 16.97 -31.43 -9.38
N HIS A 29 16.53 -31.49 -10.64
CA HIS A 29 16.55 -30.36 -11.57
C HIS A 29 15.63 -29.24 -11.08
N GLY A 30 16.18 -28.32 -10.28
CA GLY A 30 15.53 -27.06 -9.93
C GLY A 30 15.44 -26.16 -11.15
N ARG A 31 14.25 -26.03 -11.74
CA ARG A 31 13.94 -24.94 -12.67
C ARG A 31 14.10 -23.63 -11.90
N GLY A 32 15.18 -22.91 -12.21
CA GLY A 32 15.52 -21.62 -11.63
C GLY A 32 14.38 -20.64 -11.86
N ARG A 33 13.57 -20.42 -10.82
CA ARG A 33 12.77 -19.20 -10.71
C ARG A 33 13.79 -18.09 -10.52
N GLN A 34 13.98 -17.28 -11.56
CA GLN A 34 14.73 -16.02 -11.44
C GLN A 34 14.02 -15.18 -10.39
N GLU A 35 14.51 -15.28 -9.16
CA GLU A 35 14.25 -14.31 -8.11
C GLU A 35 14.93 -13.03 -8.59
N GLN A 36 14.12 -12.13 -9.18
CA GLN A 36 14.54 -10.77 -9.41
C GLN A 36 14.98 -10.23 -8.06
N ARG A 37 16.29 -10.23 -7.83
CA ARG A 37 16.93 -9.49 -6.77
C ARG A 37 16.50 -8.05 -6.99
N HIS A 38 15.51 -7.61 -6.22
CA HIS A 38 15.21 -6.19 -6.08
C HIS A 38 16.48 -5.58 -5.51
N THR A 39 17.28 -5.01 -6.41
CA THR A 39 18.27 -4.00 -6.05
C THR A 39 17.54 -3.02 -5.15
N THR A 40 18.11 -2.80 -3.97
CA THR A 40 17.83 -1.66 -3.09
C THR A 40 18.13 -0.40 -3.90
N GLY A 41 17.19 -0.05 -4.78
CA GLY A 41 17.29 1.03 -5.73
C GLY A 41 17.23 2.35 -4.97
N LYS A 42 18.18 3.22 -5.30
CA LYS A 42 18.27 4.64 -4.91
C LYS A 42 16.87 5.22 -4.62
N ILE A 43 16.76 5.94 -3.49
CA ILE A 43 15.67 6.89 -3.27
C ILE A 43 15.71 7.87 -4.45
N THR A 44 14.92 7.61 -5.48
CA THR A 44 14.60 8.64 -6.47
C THR A 44 13.72 9.60 -5.69
N SER A 45 14.23 10.80 -5.44
CA SER A 45 13.48 11.86 -4.79
C SER A 45 12.28 12.18 -5.68
N PHE A 46 11.12 11.59 -5.40
CA PHE A 46 9.89 12.01 -6.07
C PHE A 46 9.63 13.49 -5.73
N PRO A 47 9.22 14.33 -6.71
CA PRO A 47 9.14 15.79 -6.50
C PRO A 47 8.17 16.23 -5.40
N ALA A 48 7.12 15.44 -5.16
CA ALA A 48 6.13 15.69 -4.11
C ALA A 48 6.30 14.77 -2.90
N LYS A 49 6.03 15.31 -1.71
CA LYS A 49 5.80 14.49 -0.52
C LYS A 49 4.49 13.73 -0.70
N MET A 50 4.48 12.45 -0.39
CA MET A 50 3.24 11.67 -0.30
C MET A 50 3.10 11.09 1.10
N ALA A 51 1.87 11.06 1.60
CA ALA A 51 1.57 10.40 2.86
C ALA A 51 0.25 9.61 2.80
N MET A 52 0.08 8.67 3.74
CA MET A 52 -1.18 7.95 3.89
C MET A 52 -1.47 7.66 5.35
N TRP A 53 -2.75 7.54 5.70
CA TRP A 53 -3.15 6.76 6.87
C TRP A 53 -3.59 5.38 6.38
N ASP A 54 -2.95 4.34 6.89
CA ASP A 54 -3.25 2.96 6.52
C ASP A 54 -3.90 2.19 7.67
N PHE A 55 -5.07 1.63 7.39
CA PHE A 55 -5.89 0.91 8.36
C PHE A 55 -5.79 -0.62 8.23
N ASN A 56 -4.90 -1.13 7.36
CA ASN A 56 -4.69 -2.57 7.14
C ASN A 56 -5.98 -3.34 6.76
N HIS A 57 -6.86 -2.71 5.98
CA HIS A 57 -8.10 -3.33 5.50
C HIS A 57 -7.91 -4.20 4.24
N CYS A 58 -6.74 -4.09 3.60
CA CYS A 58 -6.42 -4.72 2.33
C CYS A 58 -5.24 -5.71 2.49
N ASP A 59 -5.14 -6.72 1.61
CA ASP A 59 -3.94 -7.57 1.51
C ASP A 59 -2.71 -6.69 1.18
N PRO A 60 -1.67 -6.64 2.05
CA PRO A 60 -0.49 -5.80 1.83
C PRO A 60 0.24 -6.06 0.51
N LYS A 61 0.10 -7.26 -0.08
CA LYS A 61 0.72 -7.61 -1.37
C LYS A 61 0.02 -6.95 -2.56
N ARG A 62 -1.28 -6.70 -2.44
CA ARG A 62 -2.13 -6.13 -3.50
C ARG A 62 -2.44 -4.65 -3.30
N CYS A 63 -2.32 -4.15 -2.07
CA CYS A 63 -2.56 -2.77 -1.71
C CYS A 63 -1.59 -1.80 -2.41
N SER A 64 -2.14 -0.79 -3.08
CA SER A 64 -1.37 0.24 -3.77
C SER A 64 -0.60 1.13 -2.79
N GLY A 65 -1.20 1.55 -1.67
CA GLY A 65 -0.51 2.34 -0.64
C GLY A 65 0.68 1.59 -0.03
N LYS A 66 0.49 0.32 0.35
CA LYS A 66 1.57 -0.55 0.83
C LYS A 66 2.67 -0.80 -0.20
N LYS A 67 2.33 -0.81 -1.50
CA LYS A 67 3.35 -0.90 -2.55
C LYS A 67 4.18 0.39 -2.63
N LEU A 68 3.54 1.56 -2.59
CA LEU A 68 4.25 2.85 -2.53
C LEU A 68 5.13 2.98 -1.27
N GLU A 69 4.68 2.43 -0.14
CA GLU A 69 5.44 2.43 1.12
C GLU A 69 6.72 1.59 0.98
N ARG A 70 6.62 0.39 0.38
CA ARG A 70 7.78 -0.46 0.07
C ARG A 70 8.77 0.18 -0.92
N LEU A 71 8.28 1.02 -1.83
CA LEU A 71 9.12 1.79 -2.77
C LEU A 71 9.75 3.03 -2.11
N GLY A 72 9.41 3.35 -0.87
CA GLY A 72 9.90 4.55 -0.18
C GLY A 72 9.30 5.86 -0.70
N LEU A 73 8.20 5.79 -1.46
CA LEU A 73 7.57 6.96 -2.10
C LEU A 73 6.53 7.64 -1.18
N ILE A 74 5.86 6.88 -0.32
CA ILE A 74 4.81 7.38 0.58
C ILE A 74 5.17 7.12 2.05
N LYS A 75 4.85 8.07 2.93
CA LYS A 75 5.01 7.93 4.39
C LYS A 75 3.70 7.55 5.06
N ASN A 76 3.73 6.57 5.95
CA ASN A 76 2.57 6.22 6.77
C ASN A 76 2.47 7.15 7.99
N LEU A 77 1.28 7.70 8.21
CA LEU A 77 0.98 8.64 9.28
C LEU A 77 0.26 7.93 10.42
N ARG A 78 0.50 8.39 11.65
CA ARG A 78 -0.24 7.89 12.82
C ARG A 78 -1.62 8.52 12.89
N ILE A 79 -2.59 7.79 13.44
CA ILE A 79 -3.90 8.38 13.79
C ILE A 79 -3.67 9.54 14.77
N GLY A 80 -4.35 10.67 14.56
CA GLY A 80 -4.15 11.92 15.31
C GLY A 80 -3.14 12.87 14.67
N GLN A 81 -2.26 12.39 13.79
CA GLN A 81 -1.37 13.24 13.01
C GLN A 81 -2.15 13.86 11.85
N LYS A 82 -2.14 15.19 11.74
CA LYS A 82 -2.73 15.93 10.63
C LYS A 82 -1.70 16.15 9.51
N TYR A 83 -2.17 16.19 8.27
CA TYR A 83 -1.33 16.49 7.11
C TYR A 83 -1.54 17.93 6.63
N GLN A 84 -0.45 18.58 6.21
CA GLN A 84 -0.48 20.00 5.82
C GLN A 84 -0.79 20.20 4.32
N GLY A 85 -0.50 19.19 3.49
CA GLY A 85 -0.80 19.22 2.07
C GLY A 85 -2.25 18.90 1.75
N VAL A 86 -2.53 18.66 0.47
CA VAL A 86 -3.85 18.22 0.02
C VAL A 86 -4.14 16.84 0.59
N VAL A 87 -5.32 16.64 1.16
CA VAL A 87 -5.77 15.34 1.62
C VAL A 87 -6.94 14.90 0.75
N VAL A 88 -6.71 13.91 -0.10
CA VAL A 88 -7.77 13.29 -0.89
C VAL A 88 -8.55 12.36 0.03
N SER A 89 -9.78 12.75 0.35
CA SER A 89 -10.61 12.15 1.41
C SER A 89 -12.09 12.26 1.04
N PRO A 90 -12.93 11.25 1.37
CA PRO A 90 -14.38 11.35 1.19
C PRO A 90 -15.01 12.46 2.06
N ASN A 91 -14.27 13.00 3.05
CA ASN A 91 -14.70 14.12 3.87
C ASN A 91 -14.35 15.50 3.27
N GLY A 92 -13.75 15.53 2.08
CA GLY A 92 -13.47 16.79 1.38
C GLY A 92 -14.74 17.61 1.16
N LYS A 93 -14.62 18.93 1.27
CA LYS A 93 -15.73 19.88 1.04
C LYS A 93 -15.65 20.58 -0.30
N SER A 94 -14.47 20.59 -0.90
CA SER A 94 -14.20 21.10 -2.24
C SER A 94 -13.52 20.01 -3.06
N VAL A 95 -13.62 20.12 -4.38
CA VAL A 95 -12.95 19.20 -5.31
C VAL A 95 -11.50 19.66 -5.50
N VAL A 96 -10.56 18.74 -5.72
CA VAL A 96 -9.19 19.09 -6.15
C VAL A 96 -9.29 19.94 -7.42
N CYS A 97 -8.53 21.03 -7.49
CA CYS A 97 -8.53 21.94 -8.63
C CYS A 97 -7.13 22.53 -8.87
N PRO A 98 -6.89 23.20 -10.02
CA PRO A 98 -5.59 23.82 -10.31
C PRO A 98 -5.06 24.77 -9.23
N ASP A 99 -5.94 25.43 -8.47
CA ASP A 99 -5.56 26.34 -7.39
C ASP A 99 -4.86 25.62 -6.21
N ASP A 100 -5.00 24.30 -6.11
CA ASP A 100 -4.33 23.51 -5.07
C ASP A 100 -2.82 23.28 -5.37
N ARG A 101 -2.33 23.72 -6.54
CA ARG A 101 -0.96 23.49 -7.00
C ARG A 101 0.11 23.91 -6.00
N GLU A 102 0.05 25.13 -5.48
CA GLU A 102 1.06 25.63 -4.53
C GLU A 102 1.08 24.78 -3.24
N VAL A 103 -0.09 24.34 -2.77
CA VAL A 103 -0.21 23.48 -1.59
C VAL A 103 0.43 22.12 -1.85
N VAL A 104 0.18 21.53 -3.02
CA VAL A 104 0.76 20.24 -3.42
C VAL A 104 2.28 20.34 -3.58
N GLU A 105 2.80 21.38 -4.24
CA GLU A 105 4.24 21.57 -4.43
C GLU A 105 4.98 21.75 -3.08
N LYS A 106 4.41 22.54 -2.17
CA LYS A 106 5.04 22.85 -0.88
C LYS A 106 4.93 21.70 0.13
N ASN A 107 3.73 21.14 0.25
CA ASN A 107 3.35 20.26 1.34
C ASN A 107 3.02 18.83 0.92
N GLY A 108 2.80 18.58 -0.38
CA GLY A 108 2.49 17.26 -0.91
C GLY A 108 1.01 16.90 -0.89
N ALA A 109 0.74 15.60 -1.05
CA ALA A 109 -0.60 15.03 -1.04
C ALA A 109 -0.69 13.81 -0.10
N ALA A 110 -1.86 13.59 0.48
CA ALA A 110 -2.15 12.43 1.31
C ALA A 110 -3.48 11.76 0.96
N VAL A 111 -3.56 10.46 1.27
CA VAL A 111 -4.73 9.60 1.04
C VAL A 111 -5.06 8.76 2.27
N VAL A 112 -6.28 8.23 2.30
CA VAL A 112 -6.73 7.29 3.35
C VAL A 112 -6.79 5.89 2.75
N GLU A 113 -5.82 5.03 3.09
CA GLU A 113 -5.77 3.65 2.62
C GLU A 113 -6.69 2.77 3.46
N CYS A 114 -7.84 2.45 2.88
CA CYS A 114 -8.86 1.60 3.47
C CYS A 114 -9.67 0.88 2.40
N SER A 115 -10.39 -0.17 2.79
CA SER A 115 -11.38 -0.81 1.92
C SER A 115 -12.61 0.07 1.78
N TRP A 116 -13.10 0.22 0.55
CA TRP A 116 -14.38 0.88 0.25
C TRP A 116 -15.57 0.31 1.05
N ALA A 117 -15.52 -0.97 1.42
CA ALA A 117 -16.58 -1.63 2.18
C ALA A 117 -16.54 -1.33 3.69
N ARG A 118 -15.47 -0.68 4.18
CA ARG A 118 -15.21 -0.46 5.62
C ARG A 118 -14.92 1.02 5.90
N LEU A 119 -15.52 1.93 5.13
CA LEU A 119 -15.35 3.37 5.31
C LEU A 119 -15.91 3.86 6.65
N ASP A 120 -17.00 3.26 7.12
CA ASP A 120 -17.66 3.64 8.38
C ASP A 120 -16.79 3.36 9.62
N GLU A 121 -15.75 2.52 9.49
CA GLU A 121 -14.81 2.20 10.56
C GLU A 121 -13.67 3.23 10.67
N ILE A 122 -13.54 4.14 9.69
CA ILE A 122 -12.45 5.10 9.63
C ILE A 122 -12.76 6.31 10.53
N PRO A 123 -11.90 6.62 11.51
CA PRO A 123 -12.09 7.76 12.40
C PRO A 123 -11.69 9.07 11.71
N PHE A 124 -12.47 9.52 10.73
CA PHE A 124 -12.15 10.70 9.93
C PHE A 124 -11.99 11.98 10.76
N ASN A 125 -12.61 12.06 11.94
CA ASN A 125 -12.40 13.16 12.89
C ASN A 125 -10.95 13.22 13.43
N LYS A 126 -10.24 12.10 13.48
CA LYS A 126 -8.87 11.97 14.02
C LYS A 126 -7.78 12.04 12.95
N ILE A 127 -8.12 11.94 11.67
CA ILE A 127 -7.16 12.03 10.55
C ILE A 127 -7.48 13.26 9.67
N GLY A 128 -6.84 13.41 8.52
CA GLY A 128 -7.10 14.51 7.60
C GLY A 128 -6.19 15.72 7.79
N GLY A 129 -6.69 16.90 7.43
CA GLY A 129 -5.89 18.13 7.38
C GLY A 129 -6.76 19.36 7.09
N ARG A 130 -6.11 20.50 6.86
CA ARG A 130 -6.82 21.74 6.51
C ARG A 130 -7.36 21.70 5.07
N ASN A 131 -6.68 20.98 4.18
CA ASN A 131 -6.93 20.98 2.74
C ASN A 131 -7.54 19.64 2.29
N GLU A 132 -8.65 19.23 2.91
CA GLU A 132 -9.38 18.03 2.47
C GLU A 132 -10.12 18.30 1.15
N ARG A 133 -9.92 17.40 0.19
CA ARG A 133 -10.45 17.49 -1.17
C ARG A 133 -11.12 16.19 -1.61
N LEU A 134 -12.21 16.33 -2.34
CA LEU A 134 -12.81 15.26 -3.14
C LEU A 134 -12.10 15.19 -4.50
N LEU A 135 -12.15 14.03 -5.15
CA LEU A 135 -11.79 13.94 -6.56
C LEU A 135 -13.02 14.17 -7.44
N PRO A 136 -12.85 14.74 -8.65
CA PRO A 136 -13.92 14.79 -9.63
C PRO A 136 -14.28 13.39 -10.11
N TYR A 137 -15.33 13.30 -10.94
CA TYR A 137 -15.71 12.06 -11.60
C TYR A 137 -14.52 11.51 -12.41
N LEU A 138 -14.10 10.29 -12.06
CA LEU A 138 -13.02 9.57 -12.73
C LEU A 138 -13.33 8.07 -12.71
N VAL A 139 -12.80 7.35 -13.69
CA VAL A 139 -12.99 5.92 -13.88
C VAL A 139 -11.73 5.18 -13.44
N ALA A 140 -11.91 4.10 -12.67
CA ALA A 140 -10.80 3.27 -12.21
C ALA A 140 -10.19 2.43 -13.35
N ALA A 141 -8.85 2.36 -13.37
CA ALA A 141 -8.07 1.43 -14.18
C ALA A 141 -7.48 0.28 -13.35
N ASN A 142 -7.58 0.34 -12.02
CA ASN A 142 -7.05 -0.69 -11.14
C ASN A 142 -7.73 -2.06 -11.39
N PRO A 143 -7.01 -3.19 -11.22
CA PRO A 143 -7.54 -4.52 -11.55
C PRO A 143 -8.77 -4.95 -10.74
N VAL A 144 -9.03 -4.33 -9.60
CA VAL A 144 -10.16 -4.71 -8.72
C VAL A 144 -11.45 -4.03 -9.16
N ASN A 145 -11.36 -2.78 -9.62
CA ASN A 145 -12.52 -1.94 -9.93
C ASN A 145 -12.50 -1.38 -11.35
N TYR A 146 -11.79 -2.01 -12.29
CA TYR A 146 -11.66 -1.54 -13.66
C TYR A 146 -13.01 -1.14 -14.28
N GLY A 147 -13.07 0.05 -14.86
CA GLY A 147 -14.27 0.61 -15.49
C GLY A 147 -15.33 1.15 -14.51
N ARG A 148 -15.14 1.00 -13.18
CA ARG A 148 -16.10 1.52 -12.19
C ARG A 148 -15.82 2.99 -11.88
N PRO A 149 -16.84 3.86 -11.91
CA PRO A 149 -16.69 5.25 -11.56
C PRO A 149 -16.44 5.42 -10.05
N MET A 150 -15.63 6.41 -9.67
CA MET A 150 -15.41 6.79 -8.27
C MET A 150 -14.89 5.65 -7.37
N ARG A 151 -14.25 4.63 -7.96
CA ARG A 151 -13.67 3.47 -7.26
C ARG A 151 -12.15 3.39 -7.44
N LEU A 152 -11.52 4.56 -7.42
CA LEU A 152 -10.07 4.71 -7.48
C LEU A 152 -9.40 4.06 -6.25
N ASN A 153 -8.18 3.56 -6.43
CA ASN A 153 -7.32 3.20 -5.31
C ASN A 153 -6.39 4.37 -4.94
N CYS A 154 -5.58 4.18 -3.89
CA CYS A 154 -4.71 5.25 -3.38
C CYS A 154 -3.71 5.80 -4.39
N VAL A 155 -3.14 4.96 -5.28
CA VAL A 155 -2.18 5.47 -6.27
C VAL A 155 -2.89 6.26 -7.38
N GLU A 156 -4.04 5.79 -7.85
CA GLU A 156 -4.86 6.54 -8.81
C GLU A 156 -5.34 7.86 -8.22
N ALA A 157 -5.74 7.87 -6.94
CA ALA A 157 -6.17 9.09 -6.26
C ALA A 157 -5.05 10.13 -6.14
N LEU A 158 -3.82 9.70 -5.82
CA LEU A 158 -2.65 10.57 -5.80
C LEU A 158 -2.28 11.07 -7.20
N ALA A 159 -2.29 10.17 -8.20
CA ALA A 159 -1.97 10.53 -9.57
C ALA A 159 -3.01 11.51 -10.15
N ALA A 160 -4.30 11.30 -9.88
CA ALA A 160 -5.37 12.23 -10.24
C ALA A 160 -5.14 13.60 -9.60
N CYS A 161 -4.81 13.64 -8.31
CA CYS A 161 -4.49 14.89 -7.62
C CYS A 161 -3.35 15.64 -8.33
N PHE A 162 -2.26 14.95 -8.68
CA PHE A 162 -1.12 15.54 -9.38
C PHE A 162 -1.47 16.03 -10.80
N ALA A 163 -2.18 15.22 -11.59
CA ALA A 163 -2.63 15.61 -12.92
C ALA A 163 -3.51 16.88 -12.85
N ILE A 164 -4.48 16.89 -11.94
CA ILE A 164 -5.43 18.01 -11.80
C ILE A 164 -4.74 19.34 -11.43
N VAL A 165 -3.65 19.30 -10.64
CA VAL A 165 -2.88 20.51 -10.32
C VAL A 165 -1.83 20.89 -11.40
N GLY A 166 -1.86 20.21 -12.55
CA GLY A 166 -0.99 20.48 -13.70
C GLY A 166 0.39 19.81 -13.62
N HIS A 167 0.53 18.74 -12.83
CA HIS A 167 1.73 17.91 -12.72
C HIS A 167 1.51 16.52 -13.33
N ASP A 168 1.18 16.51 -14.63
CA ASP A 168 0.99 15.31 -15.44
C ASP A 168 2.23 14.39 -15.47
N ASP A 169 3.41 14.99 -15.46
CA ASP A 169 4.69 14.30 -15.38
C ASP A 169 4.84 13.52 -14.07
N TRP A 170 4.42 14.10 -12.93
CA TRP A 170 4.44 13.43 -11.63
C TRP A 170 3.42 12.29 -11.59
N ALA A 171 2.22 12.51 -12.12
CA ALA A 171 1.19 11.48 -12.22
C ALA A 171 1.70 10.26 -13.04
N ARG A 172 2.27 10.51 -14.22
CA ARG A 172 2.86 9.47 -15.07
C ARG A 172 4.00 8.74 -14.37
N GLU A 173 4.92 9.45 -13.73
CA GLU A 173 6.06 8.86 -13.04
C GLU A 173 5.62 7.96 -11.87
N LEU A 174 4.62 8.41 -11.10
CA LEU A 174 4.04 7.61 -10.03
C LEU A 174 3.42 6.31 -10.57
N LEU A 175 2.63 6.42 -11.63
CA LEU A 175 1.86 5.31 -12.20
C LEU A 175 2.73 4.27 -12.92
N LYS A 176 3.91 4.61 -13.44
CA LYS A 176 4.87 3.64 -14.04
C LYS A 176 5.25 2.49 -13.11
N ASN A 177 5.13 2.69 -11.80
CA ASN A 177 5.36 1.63 -10.81
C ASN A 177 4.31 0.51 -10.87
N PHE A 178 3.22 0.68 -11.62
CA PHE A 178 2.10 -0.26 -11.74
C PHE A 178 1.90 -0.63 -13.21
N SER A 179 1.86 -1.92 -13.53
CA SER A 179 1.76 -2.40 -14.92
C SER A 179 0.50 -1.91 -15.65
N TRP A 180 -0.57 -1.64 -14.91
CA TRP A 180 -1.83 -1.08 -15.40
C TRP A 180 -1.91 0.44 -15.23
N GLY A 181 -0.95 1.06 -14.54
CA GLY A 181 -1.05 2.42 -14.01
C GLY A 181 -1.29 3.47 -15.07
N LEU A 182 -0.55 3.45 -16.18
CA LEU A 182 -0.69 4.47 -17.24
C LEU A 182 -2.07 4.45 -17.92
N THR A 183 -2.70 3.27 -18.00
CA THR A 183 -4.10 3.12 -18.48
C THR A 183 -5.07 4.04 -17.73
N PHE A 184 -4.79 4.37 -16.46
CA PHE A 184 -5.61 5.31 -15.69
C PHE A 184 -5.68 6.68 -16.34
N LEU A 185 -4.56 7.19 -16.84
CA LEU A 185 -4.52 8.49 -17.51
C LEU A 185 -5.18 8.40 -18.88
N ASP A 186 -4.95 7.32 -19.62
CA ASP A 186 -5.52 7.12 -20.96
C ASP A 186 -7.05 7.10 -20.92
N ILE A 187 -7.66 6.33 -20.00
CA ILE A 187 -9.13 6.23 -19.92
C ILE A 187 -9.80 7.48 -19.35
N ASN A 188 -9.04 8.36 -18.68
CA ASN A 188 -9.56 9.60 -18.10
C ASN A 188 -9.02 10.85 -18.83
N GLU A 189 -8.39 10.70 -20.01
CA GLU A 189 -7.69 11.79 -20.68
C GLU A 189 -8.60 13.01 -20.91
N GLU A 190 -9.83 12.79 -21.37
CA GLU A 190 -10.81 13.87 -21.59
C GLU A 190 -11.27 14.53 -20.29
N LEU A 191 -11.29 13.79 -19.18
CA LEU A 191 -11.71 14.29 -17.86
C LEU A 191 -10.58 15.04 -17.13
N LEU A 192 -9.33 14.73 -17.47
CA LEU A 192 -8.14 15.32 -16.87
C LEU A 192 -7.56 16.49 -17.69
N LYS A 193 -8.09 16.75 -18.89
CA LYS A 193 -7.79 17.97 -19.64
C LYS A 193 -8.42 19.18 -18.93
N ILE A 194 -7.58 20.00 -18.31
CA ILE A 194 -7.95 21.23 -17.60
C ILE A 194 -7.33 22.44 -18.28
#